data_AF-A0A7K1JJJ7-F1
#
_entry.id   AF-A0A7K1JJJ7-F1
#
_cell.length_a   1.000
_cell.length_b   1.000
_cell.length_c   1.000
_cell.angle_alpha   90.00
_cell.angle_beta   90.00
_cell.angle_gamma   90.00
#
_symmetry.space_group_name_H-M   'P 1'
#
loop_
_entity.id
_entity.type
_entity.pdbx_description
1 polymer ?
#
loop_
_entity_poly.entity_id
_entity_poly.type
_entity_poly.pdbx_seq_one_letter_code
_entity_poly.pdbx_strand_id
1 'polypeptide(L)'
;MSALPKPDGWKNRYLLMALSGALTGALFAYFAYKTVRALGETHWLAGVIALCDAVAFGIVTGGLIVLQGGATKLRGRYDETGTTLDAVPAQPWAVVMCVTLALGSGLYLMFGSQVHDDLPTASSRAAGRLIVMVVISIIGAVMIMRNIIKGRPTLILAPEGIAYSFPGDRTFTIVWDDIVDITSAPLTGRGKGWRPIVFECGDGTCQAIASASTWVPGGTRLYWLCRFYWQRPADRGELGTGVALERLAFERIPVA
;
A
#
# COMPACT_ATOMS: atom_id res chain seq x y z
N MET A 1 -0.74 9.22 28.42
CA MET A 1 -1.74 8.49 27.62
C MET A 1 -1.03 7.31 26.98
N SER A 2 -1.39 6.10 27.35
CA SER A 2 -0.76 4.86 26.86
C SER A 2 -1.18 4.60 25.41
N ALA A 3 -0.21 4.43 24.51
CA ALA A 3 -0.46 4.02 23.14
C ALA A 3 -1.29 2.73 23.11
N LEU A 4 -2.25 2.62 22.20
CA LEU A 4 -3.08 1.43 22.06
C LEU A 4 -2.20 0.18 21.87
N PRO A 5 -2.49 -0.93 22.57
CA PRO A 5 -1.69 -2.14 22.43
C PRO A 5 -1.74 -2.64 20.98
N LYS A 6 -0.64 -3.21 20.52
CA LYS A 6 -0.58 -3.76 19.17
C LYS A 6 -1.41 -5.05 19.11
N PRO A 7 -2.30 -5.24 18.12
CA PRO A 7 -3.08 -6.46 17.99
C PRO A 7 -2.21 -7.71 17.83
N ASP A 8 -2.64 -8.82 18.42
CA ASP A 8 -1.89 -10.07 18.41
C ASP A 8 -1.73 -10.63 16.99
N GLY A 9 -0.58 -11.25 16.69
CA GLY A 9 -0.30 -11.78 15.35
C GLY A 9 0.17 -10.75 14.31
N TRP A 10 0.09 -9.44 14.59
CA TRP A 10 0.74 -8.44 13.74
C TRP A 10 2.26 -8.54 13.84
N LYS A 11 2.91 -9.08 12.82
CA LYS A 11 4.37 -9.23 12.81
C LYS A 11 5.07 -7.88 12.76
N ASN A 12 6.07 -7.71 13.61
CA ASN A 12 6.97 -6.57 13.50
C ASN A 12 7.97 -6.84 12.36
N ARG A 13 7.74 -6.21 11.20
CA ARG A 13 8.58 -6.33 10.01
C ARG A 13 9.43 -5.08 9.79
N TYR A 14 9.64 -4.23 10.80
CA TYR A 14 10.45 -3.00 10.66
C TYR A 14 11.85 -3.28 10.14
N LEU A 15 12.51 -4.35 10.60
CA LEU A 15 13.84 -4.72 10.10
C LEU A 15 13.82 -5.05 8.60
N LEU A 16 12.85 -5.86 8.16
CA LEU A 16 12.71 -6.22 6.74
C LEU A 16 12.37 -4.99 5.88
N MET A 17 11.55 -4.08 6.40
CA MET A 17 11.26 -2.81 5.72
C MET A 17 12.49 -1.89 5.67
N ALA A 18 13.27 -1.80 6.75
CA ALA A 18 14.47 -0.99 6.82
C ALA A 18 15.54 -1.52 5.86
N LEU A 19 15.74 -2.84 5.82
CA LEU A 19 16.64 -3.48 4.85
C LEU A 19 16.17 -3.25 3.40
N SER A 20 14.88 -3.42 3.14
CA SER A 20 14.30 -3.15 1.82
C SER A 20 14.49 -1.68 1.42
N GLY A 21 14.21 -0.75 2.34
CA GLY A 21 14.37 0.69 2.12
C GLY A 21 15.83 1.10 1.92
N ALA A 22 16.77 0.51 2.66
CA ALA A 22 18.19 0.73 2.47
C ALA A 22 18.66 0.23 1.10
N LEU A 23 18.21 -0.97 0.68
CA LEU A 23 18.54 -1.52 -0.63
C LEU A 23 17.96 -0.67 -1.77
N THR A 24 16.67 -0.35 -1.74
CA THR A 24 16.04 0.45 -2.79
C THR A 24 16.55 1.89 -2.78
N GLY A 25 16.87 2.45 -1.61
CA GLY A 25 17.48 3.77 -1.47
C GLY A 25 18.90 3.82 -2.03
N ALA A 26 19.70 2.77 -1.82
CA ALA A 26 21.03 2.66 -2.42
C ALA A 26 20.96 2.55 -3.95
N LEU A 27 20.00 1.77 -4.48
CA LEU A 27 19.76 1.68 -5.93
C LEU A 27 19.32 3.03 -6.50
N PHE A 28 18.39 3.72 -5.83
CA PHE A 28 17.98 5.07 -6.20
C PHE A 28 19.18 6.04 -6.28
N ALA A 29 20.02 6.07 -5.24
CA ALA A 29 21.19 6.94 -5.19
C ALA A 29 22.21 6.60 -6.30
N TYR A 30 22.45 5.31 -6.55
CA TYR A 30 23.33 4.84 -7.60
C TYR A 30 22.84 5.28 -9.00
N PHE A 31 21.57 5.05 -9.32
CA PHE A 31 21.00 5.43 -10.61
C PHE A 31 20.86 6.95 -10.78
N ALA A 32 20.57 7.68 -9.70
CA ALA A 32 20.59 9.15 -9.72
C ALA A 32 22.00 9.68 -10.02
N TYR A 33 23.04 9.13 -9.38
CA TYR A 33 24.42 9.48 -9.68
C TYR A 33 24.79 9.17 -11.13
N LYS A 34 24.43 7.97 -11.63
CA LYS A 34 24.65 7.58 -13.03
C LYS A 34 23.94 8.53 -14.01
N THR A 35 22.73 8.96 -13.69
CA THR A 35 21.97 9.93 -14.49
C THR A 35 22.73 11.25 -14.60
N VAL A 36 23.16 11.82 -13.47
CA VAL A 36 23.90 13.09 -13.45
C VAL A 36 25.20 12.99 -14.23
N ARG A 37 25.95 11.89 -14.05
CA ARG A 37 27.21 11.67 -14.76
C ARG A 37 27.01 11.54 -16.27
N ALA A 38 26.08 10.71 -16.71
CA ALA A 38 25.81 10.49 -18.14
C ALA A 38 25.35 11.78 -18.84
N LEU A 39 24.52 12.59 -18.17
CA LEU A 39 24.10 13.90 -18.70
C LEU A 39 25.29 14.89 -18.80
N GLY A 40 26.21 14.85 -17.84
CA GLY A 40 27.44 15.66 -17.87
C GLY A 40 28.41 15.25 -18.99
N GLU A 41 28.43 13.96 -19.34
CA GLU A 41 29.24 13.39 -20.42
C GLU A 41 28.53 13.46 -21.79
N THR A 42 27.36 14.11 -21.89
CA THR A 42 26.48 14.23 -23.09
C THR A 42 25.91 12.91 -23.62
N HIS A 43 26.00 11.83 -22.84
CA HIS A 43 25.40 10.53 -23.13
C HIS A 43 23.92 10.51 -22.75
N TRP A 44 23.10 11.23 -23.53
CA TRP A 44 21.68 11.47 -23.25
C TRP A 44 20.87 10.18 -23.08
N LEU A 45 21.14 9.15 -23.88
CA LEU A 45 20.42 7.89 -23.83
C LEU A 45 20.70 7.12 -22.52
N ALA A 46 21.96 7.06 -22.10
CA ALA A 46 22.36 6.47 -20.84
C ALA A 46 21.74 7.21 -19.65
N GLY A 47 21.70 8.54 -19.73
CA GLY A 47 21.03 9.40 -18.76
C GLY A 47 19.53 9.11 -18.63
N VAL A 48 18.82 8.95 -19.75
CA VAL A 48 17.37 8.66 -19.74
C VAL A 48 17.07 7.27 -19.15
N ILE A 49 17.86 6.25 -19.50
CA ILE A 49 17.70 4.90 -18.94
C ILE A 49 17.91 4.94 -17.42
N ALA A 50 19.03 5.53 -16.97
CA ALA A 50 19.34 5.65 -15.55
C ALA A 50 18.28 6.48 -14.79
N LEU A 51 17.71 7.51 -15.42
CA LEU A 51 16.64 8.33 -14.84
C LEU A 51 15.37 7.50 -14.62
N CYS A 52 14.99 6.66 -15.59
CA CYS A 52 13.83 5.79 -15.46
C CYS A 52 13.96 4.85 -14.25
N ASP A 53 15.12 4.21 -14.10
CA ASP A 53 15.41 3.34 -12.96
C ASP A 53 15.46 4.13 -11.64
N ALA A 54 16.06 5.32 -11.63
CA ALA A 54 16.07 6.21 -10.47
C ALA A 54 14.63 6.57 -10.04
N VAL A 55 13.75 6.95 -10.97
CA VAL A 55 12.35 7.26 -10.65
C VAL A 55 11.64 6.04 -10.06
N ALA A 56 11.82 4.85 -10.65
CA ALA A 56 11.20 3.62 -10.16
C ALA A 56 11.62 3.29 -8.71
N PHE A 57 12.93 3.29 -8.42
CA PHE A 57 13.45 3.01 -7.07
C PHE A 57 13.16 4.14 -6.08
N GLY A 58 13.09 5.39 -6.55
CA GLY A 58 12.70 6.54 -5.76
C GLY A 58 11.26 6.43 -5.26
N ILE A 59 10.33 6.00 -6.11
CA ILE A 59 8.93 5.76 -5.74
C ILE A 59 8.83 4.69 -4.66
N VAL A 60 9.53 3.55 -4.81
CA VAL A 60 9.53 2.47 -3.81
C VAL A 60 10.10 2.96 -2.48
N THR A 61 11.23 3.66 -2.52
CA THR A 61 11.90 4.19 -1.33
C THR A 61 11.02 5.21 -0.60
N GLY A 62 10.43 6.16 -1.34
CA GLY A 62 9.48 7.12 -0.79
C GLY A 62 8.25 6.45 -0.18
N GLY A 63 7.70 5.44 -0.86
CA GLY A 63 6.58 4.64 -0.34
C GLY A 63 6.92 3.94 0.97
N LEU A 64 8.11 3.32 1.06
CA LEU A 64 8.58 2.67 2.29
C LEU A 64 8.81 3.67 3.43
N ILE A 65 9.36 4.86 3.15
CA ILE A 65 9.54 5.92 4.15
C ILE A 65 8.17 6.37 4.69
N VAL A 66 7.19 6.60 3.82
CA VAL A 66 5.84 7.00 4.22
C VAL A 66 5.16 5.91 5.07
N LEU A 67 5.31 4.64 4.67
CA LEU A 67 4.76 3.50 5.42
C LEU A 67 5.42 3.33 6.80
N GLN A 68 6.73 3.53 6.91
CA GLN A 68 7.46 3.38 8.18
C GLN A 68 7.26 4.56 9.12
N GLY A 69 7.34 5.78 8.58
CA GLY A 69 7.24 7.02 9.36
C GLY A 69 5.83 7.33 9.85
N GLY A 70 4.81 6.55 9.44
CA GLY A 70 3.41 6.82 9.79
C GLY A 70 2.93 8.18 9.29
N ALA A 71 3.63 8.78 8.32
CA ALA A 71 3.39 10.11 7.79
C ALA A 71 2.14 10.18 6.89
N THR A 72 1.35 9.11 6.86
CA THR A 72 0.05 9.14 6.19
C THR A 72 -0.87 10.04 7.02
N LYS A 73 -1.56 10.96 6.36
CA LYS A 73 -2.63 11.74 7.00
C LYS A 73 -3.87 10.86 7.07
N LEU A 74 -4.58 10.89 8.21
CA LEU A 74 -5.93 10.34 8.28
C LEU A 74 -6.80 11.07 7.24
N ARG A 75 -7.37 10.33 6.29
CA ARG A 75 -8.29 10.86 5.28
C ARG A 75 -9.64 10.24 5.54
N GLY A 76 -10.54 11.03 6.09
CA GLY A 76 -11.89 10.58 6.34
C GLY A 76 -12.86 11.73 6.31
N ARG A 77 -14.11 11.40 6.03
CA ARG A 77 -15.27 12.27 6.05
C ARG A 77 -16.38 11.55 6.79
N TYR A 78 -17.29 12.30 7.38
CA TYR A 78 -18.48 11.75 8.00
C TYR A 78 -19.71 12.37 7.35
N ASP A 79 -20.77 11.59 7.26
CA ASP A 79 -22.09 12.01 6.85
C ASP A 79 -23.13 11.17 7.62
N GLU A 80 -24.42 11.38 7.34
CA GLU A 80 -25.51 10.65 7.98
C GLU A 80 -25.45 9.13 7.72
N THR A 81 -24.73 8.68 6.69
CA THR A 81 -24.55 7.25 6.37
C THR A 81 -23.38 6.62 7.13
N GLY A 82 -22.53 7.43 7.77
CA GLY A 82 -21.44 6.96 8.61
C GLY A 82 -20.11 7.66 8.36
N THR A 83 -19.04 7.06 8.87
CA THR A 83 -17.67 7.56 8.71
C THR A 83 -17.01 6.84 7.54
N THR A 84 -16.74 7.58 6.47
CA THR A 84 -15.99 7.11 5.31
C THR A 84 -14.51 7.41 5.48
N LEU A 85 -13.67 6.39 5.32
CA LEU A 85 -12.22 6.48 5.26
C LEU A 85 -11.74 6.28 3.83
N ASP A 86 -10.82 7.13 3.39
CA ASP A 86 -10.20 7.07 2.07
C ASP A 86 -8.82 6.44 2.16
N ALA A 87 -8.54 5.51 1.24
CA ALA A 87 -7.23 4.88 1.15
C ALA A 87 -6.14 5.87 0.71
N VAL A 88 -4.89 5.60 1.12
CA VAL A 88 -3.73 6.29 0.56
C VAL A 88 -3.65 6.05 -0.96
N PRO A 89 -3.53 7.09 -1.80
CA PRO A 89 -3.52 6.94 -3.26
C PRO A 89 -2.14 6.45 -3.76
N ALA A 90 -1.79 5.21 -3.42
CA ALA A 90 -0.54 4.58 -3.84
C ALA A 90 -0.62 4.00 -5.26
N GLN A 91 -1.83 3.69 -5.75
CA GLN A 91 -2.04 3.05 -7.05
C GLN A 91 -1.49 3.86 -8.23
N PRO A 92 -1.69 5.19 -8.34
CA PRO A 92 -1.12 5.97 -9.44
C PRO A 92 0.42 5.94 -9.47
N TRP A 93 1.06 6.04 -8.31
CA TRP A 93 2.51 5.95 -8.19
C TRP A 93 3.05 4.57 -8.59
N ALA A 94 2.32 3.51 -8.28
CA ALA A 94 2.66 2.16 -8.73
C ALA A 94 2.59 2.02 -10.27
N VAL A 95 1.63 2.69 -10.93
CA VAL A 95 1.60 2.76 -12.41
C VAL A 95 2.84 3.48 -12.94
N VAL A 96 3.20 4.64 -12.38
CA VAL A 96 4.41 5.39 -12.80
C VAL A 96 5.67 4.53 -12.63
N MET A 97 5.78 3.80 -11.53
CA MET A 97 6.89 2.86 -11.29
C MET A 97 6.93 1.76 -12.36
N CYS A 98 5.80 1.12 -12.67
CA CYS A 98 5.75 0.09 -13.72
C CYS A 98 6.10 0.65 -15.11
N VAL A 99 5.60 1.83 -15.45
CA VAL A 99 5.88 2.47 -16.74
C VAL A 99 7.36 2.82 -16.87
N THR A 100 7.95 3.39 -15.82
CA THR A 100 9.38 3.76 -15.81
C THR A 100 10.28 2.52 -15.85
N LEU A 101 9.94 1.43 -15.15
CA LEU A 101 10.67 0.16 -15.26
C LEU A 101 10.58 -0.45 -16.66
N ALA A 102 9.39 -0.45 -17.27
CA ALA A 102 9.20 -0.95 -18.63
C ALA A 102 9.99 -0.10 -19.65
N LEU A 103 9.96 1.22 -19.50
CA LEU A 103 10.67 2.14 -20.37
C LEU A 103 12.19 2.01 -20.23
N GLY A 104 12.72 2.03 -19.01
CA GLY A 104 14.16 1.87 -18.74
C GLY A 104 14.68 0.53 -19.26
N SER A 105 14.00 -0.57 -18.93
CA SER A 105 14.38 -1.91 -19.38
C SER A 105 14.25 -2.07 -20.89
N GLY A 106 13.20 -1.52 -21.51
CA GLY A 106 12.97 -1.58 -22.95
C GLY A 106 14.00 -0.78 -23.74
N LEU A 107 14.30 0.45 -23.31
CA LEU A 107 15.34 1.28 -23.93
C LEU A 107 16.72 0.63 -23.82
N TYR A 108 17.04 0.04 -22.66
CA TYR A 108 18.30 -0.70 -22.51
C TYR A 108 18.37 -1.92 -23.43
N LEU A 109 17.26 -2.66 -23.63
CA LEU A 109 17.25 -3.79 -24.56
C LEU A 109 17.45 -3.36 -26.03
N MET A 110 16.88 -2.23 -26.43
CA MET A 110 16.98 -1.73 -27.80
C MET A 110 18.34 -1.11 -28.11
N PHE A 111 18.93 -0.41 -27.13
CA PHE A 111 20.12 0.42 -27.36
C PHE A 111 21.30 0.08 -26.44
N GLY A 112 21.26 -1.03 -25.71
CA GLY A 112 22.30 -1.40 -24.74
C GLY A 112 23.69 -1.58 -25.35
N SER A 113 23.78 -1.86 -26.65
CA SER A 113 25.06 -1.88 -27.38
C SER A 113 25.72 -0.50 -27.48
N GLN A 114 24.94 0.59 -27.49
CA GLN A 114 25.42 1.97 -27.58
C GLN A 114 25.78 2.56 -26.20
N VAL A 115 25.38 1.89 -25.13
CA VAL A 115 25.48 2.37 -23.74
C VAL A 115 26.39 1.47 -22.88
N HIS A 116 27.10 0.55 -23.54
CA HIS A 116 27.88 -0.50 -22.89
C HIS A 116 29.00 0.04 -21.97
N ASP A 117 29.54 1.20 -22.30
CA ASP A 117 30.62 1.83 -21.52
C ASP A 117 30.09 2.57 -20.28
N ASP A 118 28.82 2.96 -20.28
CA ASP A 118 28.21 3.76 -19.21
C ASP A 118 27.35 2.95 -18.25
N LEU A 119 26.79 1.82 -18.69
CA LEU A 119 25.90 0.98 -17.89
C LEU A 119 26.41 -0.47 -17.81
N PRO A 120 26.13 -1.20 -16.72
CA PRO A 120 26.59 -2.57 -16.55
C PRO A 120 26.20 -3.45 -17.74
N THR A 121 27.13 -4.29 -18.18
CA THR A 121 27.00 -5.06 -19.41
C THR A 121 26.02 -6.23 -19.23
N ALA A 122 24.97 -6.28 -20.06
CA ALA A 122 24.01 -7.35 -20.02
C ALA A 122 24.53 -8.59 -20.77
N SER A 123 24.79 -9.67 -20.03
CA SER A 123 24.92 -11.02 -20.62
C SER A 123 23.62 -11.43 -21.33
N SER A 124 23.66 -12.45 -22.19
CA SER A 124 22.46 -13.03 -22.82
C SER A 124 21.38 -13.45 -21.81
N ARG A 125 21.80 -13.95 -20.64
CA ARG A 125 20.90 -14.24 -19.50
C ARG A 125 20.31 -12.98 -18.87
N ALA A 126 20.99 -11.84 -18.93
CA ALA A 126 20.45 -10.57 -18.49
C ALA A 126 19.41 -10.02 -19.47
N ALA A 127 19.61 -10.17 -20.78
CA ALA A 127 18.61 -9.78 -21.78
C ALA A 127 17.27 -10.51 -21.58
N GLY A 128 17.29 -11.82 -21.35
CA GLY A 128 16.08 -12.59 -21.04
C GLY A 128 15.36 -12.09 -19.77
N ARG A 129 16.10 -11.76 -18.71
CA ARG A 129 15.52 -11.19 -17.47
C ARG A 129 14.90 -9.81 -17.70
N LEU A 130 15.53 -8.96 -18.51
CA LEU A 130 15.02 -7.64 -18.86
C LEU A 130 13.72 -7.75 -19.67
N ILE A 131 13.63 -8.68 -20.63
CA ILE A 131 12.39 -8.92 -21.38
C ILE A 131 11.26 -9.31 -20.44
N VAL A 132 11.51 -10.23 -19.50
CA VAL A 132 10.52 -10.62 -18.49
C VAL A 132 10.13 -9.42 -17.62
N MET A 133 11.09 -8.57 -17.24
CA MET A 133 10.83 -7.35 -16.47
C MET A 133 9.93 -6.38 -17.23
N VAL A 134 10.16 -6.16 -18.53
CA VAL A 134 9.30 -5.33 -19.38
C VAL A 134 7.89 -5.89 -19.43
N VAL A 135 7.74 -7.19 -19.71
CA VAL A 135 6.43 -7.85 -19.81
C VAL A 135 5.65 -7.76 -18.50
N ILE A 136 6.28 -8.09 -17.36
CA ILE A 136 5.65 -8.01 -16.04
C ILE A 136 5.28 -6.57 -15.70
N SER A 137 6.15 -5.61 -16.03
CA SER A 137 5.91 -4.19 -15.79
C SER A 137 4.70 -3.68 -16.59
N ILE A 138 4.58 -4.05 -17.87
CA ILE A 138 3.43 -3.68 -18.72
C ILE A 138 2.15 -4.32 -18.19
N ILE A 139 2.15 -5.62 -17.90
CA ILE A 139 0.99 -6.33 -17.35
C ILE A 139 0.56 -5.71 -16.01
N GLY A 140 1.53 -5.43 -15.13
CA GLY A 140 1.30 -4.77 -13.84
C GLY A 140 0.66 -3.39 -13.99
N ALA A 141 1.21 -2.54 -14.87
CA ALA A 141 0.67 -1.21 -15.15
C ALA A 141 -0.79 -1.29 -15.64
N VAL A 142 -1.08 -2.19 -16.60
CA VAL A 142 -2.43 -2.37 -17.14
C VAL A 142 -3.40 -2.87 -16.06
N MET A 143 -3.00 -3.86 -15.25
CA MET A 143 -3.85 -4.36 -14.16
C MET A 143 -4.16 -3.29 -13.11
N ILE A 144 -3.16 -2.52 -12.68
CA ILE A 144 -3.35 -1.44 -11.71
C ILE A 144 -4.20 -0.32 -12.32
N MET A 145 -3.98 0.06 -13.57
CA MET A 145 -4.77 1.08 -14.26
C MET A 145 -6.24 0.67 -14.39
N ARG A 146 -6.52 -0.60 -14.74
CA ARG A 146 -7.88 -1.14 -14.74
C ARG A 146 -8.55 -1.03 -13.36
N ASN A 147 -7.79 -1.21 -12.28
CA ASN A 147 -8.31 -1.08 -10.93
C ASN A 147 -8.61 0.38 -10.55
N ILE A 148 -7.77 1.33 -10.98
CA ILE A 148 -8.01 2.76 -10.78
C ILE A 148 -9.29 3.20 -11.52
N ILE A 149 -9.51 2.70 -12.75
CA ILE A 149 -10.71 3.03 -13.56
C ILE A 149 -12.00 2.53 -12.89
N LYS A 150 -11.95 1.39 -12.19
CA LYS A 150 -13.11 0.82 -11.49
C LYS A 150 -13.57 1.66 -10.29
N GLY A 151 -12.76 2.61 -9.82
CA GLY A 151 -13.13 3.52 -8.75
C GLY A 151 -12.03 3.66 -7.69
N ARG A 152 -12.35 4.42 -6.65
CA ARG A 152 -11.45 4.62 -5.51
C ARG A 152 -11.76 3.60 -4.42
N PRO A 153 -10.73 3.07 -3.72
CA PRO A 153 -10.98 2.25 -2.55
C PRO A 153 -11.66 3.08 -1.45
N THR A 154 -12.76 2.56 -0.90
CA THR A 154 -13.52 3.18 0.19
C THR A 154 -13.78 2.19 1.32
N LEU A 155 -13.75 2.69 2.55
CA LEU A 155 -14.15 1.96 3.75
C LEU A 155 -15.15 2.82 4.51
N ILE A 156 -16.38 2.35 4.67
CA ILE A 156 -17.45 3.06 5.37
C ILE A 156 -17.76 2.28 6.64
N LEU A 157 -17.70 2.96 7.77
CA LEU A 157 -18.16 2.47 9.07
C LEU A 157 -19.49 3.17 9.35
N ALA A 158 -20.59 2.43 9.22
CA ALA A 158 -21.96 2.89 9.42
C ALA A 158 -22.53 2.30 10.72
N PRO A 159 -23.57 2.91 11.32
CA PRO A 159 -24.23 2.33 12.49
C PRO A 159 -24.75 0.90 12.27
N GLU A 160 -25.15 0.58 11.04
CA GLU A 160 -25.69 -0.72 10.64
C GLU A 160 -24.60 -1.75 10.33
N GLY A 161 -23.42 -1.30 9.89
CA GLY A 161 -22.38 -2.23 9.46
C GLY A 161 -21.12 -1.59 8.89
N ILE A 162 -20.31 -2.44 8.26
CA ILE A 162 -19.05 -2.08 7.60
C ILE A 162 -19.21 -2.36 6.11
N ALA A 163 -19.03 -1.33 5.27
CA ALA A 163 -18.91 -1.50 3.83
C ALA A 163 -17.46 -1.26 3.39
N TYR A 164 -16.85 -2.27 2.80
CA TYR A 164 -15.48 -2.23 2.31
C TYR A 164 -15.47 -2.42 0.80
N SER A 165 -14.78 -1.54 0.07
CA SER A 165 -14.57 -1.66 -1.35
C SER A 165 -13.11 -1.38 -1.71
N PHE A 166 -12.43 -2.38 -2.25
CA PHE A 166 -11.09 -2.22 -2.82
C PHE A 166 -11.10 -2.70 -4.27
N PRO A 167 -11.24 -1.78 -5.25
CA PRO A 167 -11.35 -2.13 -6.65
C PRO A 167 -10.21 -3.03 -7.13
N GLY A 168 -10.58 -4.19 -7.69
CA GLY A 168 -9.64 -5.20 -8.18
C GLY A 168 -9.15 -6.22 -7.16
N ASP A 169 -9.58 -6.12 -5.90
CA ASP A 169 -9.33 -7.13 -4.86
C ASP A 169 -10.65 -7.69 -4.33
N ARG A 170 -11.23 -7.03 -3.32
CA ARG A 170 -12.45 -7.49 -2.65
C ARG A 170 -13.37 -6.31 -2.32
N THR A 171 -14.66 -6.60 -2.37
CA THR A 171 -15.73 -5.72 -1.90
C THR A 171 -16.67 -6.57 -1.06
N PHE A 172 -17.05 -6.08 0.11
CA PHE A 172 -18.00 -6.75 0.99
C PHE A 172 -18.75 -5.73 1.85
N THR A 173 -19.93 -6.13 2.32
CA THR A 173 -20.69 -5.41 3.34
C THR A 173 -21.01 -6.40 4.44
N ILE A 174 -20.76 -6.03 5.69
CA ILE A 174 -21.01 -6.86 6.87
C ILE A 174 -21.89 -6.07 7.82
N VAL A 175 -22.93 -6.71 8.36
CA VAL A 175 -23.75 -6.17 9.43
C VAL A 175 -23.05 -6.45 10.75
N TRP A 176 -23.00 -5.48 11.67
CA TRP A 176 -22.28 -5.66 12.93
C TRP A 176 -22.72 -6.86 13.75
N ASP A 177 -24.03 -7.18 13.71
CA ASP A 177 -24.63 -8.24 14.49
C ASP A 177 -24.35 -9.65 13.91
N ASP A 178 -23.86 -9.73 12.67
CA ASP A 178 -23.37 -10.97 12.06
C ASP A 178 -21.92 -11.29 12.43
N ILE A 179 -21.19 -10.33 13.02
CA ILE A 179 -19.80 -10.51 13.42
C ILE A 179 -19.73 -11.30 14.73
N VAL A 180 -19.12 -12.48 14.68
CA VAL A 180 -18.87 -13.37 15.82
C VAL A 180 -17.54 -13.04 16.51
N ASP A 181 -16.50 -12.69 15.74
CA ASP A 181 -15.23 -12.23 16.29
C ASP A 181 -14.49 -11.28 15.33
N ILE A 182 -13.62 -10.45 15.89
CA ILE A 182 -12.70 -9.57 15.16
C ILE A 182 -11.26 -9.92 15.53
N THR A 183 -10.59 -10.64 14.63
CA THR A 183 -9.24 -11.15 14.84
C THR A 183 -8.21 -10.38 14.01
N SER A 184 -6.97 -10.39 14.50
CA SER A 184 -5.79 -9.84 13.80
C SER A 184 -4.92 -10.95 13.19
N ALA A 185 -5.35 -12.20 13.34
CA ALA A 185 -4.70 -13.37 12.76
C ALA A 185 -4.98 -13.43 11.25
N PRO A 186 -3.98 -13.76 10.42
CA PRO A 186 -4.21 -13.90 8.99
C PRO A 186 -5.12 -15.10 8.68
N LEU A 187 -6.07 -14.90 7.77
CA LEU A 187 -7.03 -15.90 7.26
C LEU A 187 -6.41 -17.23 6.78
N THR A 188 -5.12 -17.24 6.45
CA THR A 188 -4.40 -18.45 6.01
C THR A 188 -2.98 -18.42 6.57
N GLY A 189 -2.36 -19.60 6.76
CA GLY A 189 -0.93 -19.72 7.11
C GLY A 189 0.02 -19.01 6.14
N ARG A 190 -0.47 -18.64 4.94
CA ARG A 190 0.18 -17.78 3.95
C ARG A 190 -0.29 -16.31 4.00
N GLY A 191 -0.57 -15.78 5.19
CA GLY A 191 -0.37 -14.37 5.55
C GLY A 191 -0.70 -13.32 4.48
N LYS A 192 -1.90 -13.36 3.88
CA LYS A 192 -2.35 -12.32 2.96
C LYS A 192 -2.82 -11.11 3.75
N GLY A 193 -1.90 -10.21 4.06
CA GLY A 193 -2.23 -8.91 4.64
C GLY A 193 -1.13 -8.34 5.53
N TRP A 194 -0.84 -7.05 5.35
CA TRP A 194 0.01 -6.29 6.26
C TRP A 194 -0.87 -5.67 7.33
N ARG A 195 -0.85 -6.20 8.56
CA ARG A 195 -1.73 -5.75 9.66
C ARG A 195 -3.23 -5.90 9.27
N PRO A 196 -3.70 -7.15 9.08
CA PRO A 196 -5.08 -7.40 8.67
C PRO A 196 -6.04 -7.15 9.83
N ILE A 197 -7.29 -6.83 9.48
CA ILE A 197 -8.46 -6.91 10.36
C ILE A 197 -9.37 -7.96 9.73
N VAL A 198 -9.63 -9.03 10.46
CA VAL A 198 -10.46 -10.15 10.02
C VAL A 198 -11.75 -10.15 10.81
N PHE A 199 -12.86 -10.28 10.09
CA PHE A 199 -14.20 -10.40 10.63
C PHE A 199 -14.66 -11.83 10.40
N GLU A 200 -14.96 -12.55 11.47
CA GLU A 200 -15.56 -13.88 11.43
C GLU A 200 -17.08 -13.72 11.52
N CYS A 201 -17.79 -14.18 10.50
CA CYS A 201 -19.25 -14.05 10.39
C CYS A 201 -19.96 -15.30 10.92
N GLY A 202 -21.23 -15.14 11.33
CA GLY A 202 -22.05 -16.23 11.89
C GLY A 202 -22.32 -17.37 10.89
N ASP A 203 -22.24 -17.08 9.60
CA ASP A 203 -22.34 -18.05 8.51
C ASP A 203 -21.05 -18.89 8.30
N GLY A 204 -20.02 -18.66 9.11
CA GLY A 204 -18.72 -19.32 9.01
C GLY A 204 -17.81 -18.75 7.93
N THR A 205 -18.21 -17.68 7.24
CA THR A 205 -17.33 -16.96 6.32
C THR A 205 -16.41 -16.01 7.08
N CYS A 206 -15.27 -15.68 6.45
CA CYS A 206 -14.37 -14.70 7.01
C CYS A 206 -14.06 -13.62 5.97
N GLN A 207 -14.32 -12.38 6.33
CA GLN A 207 -14.03 -11.19 5.54
C GLN A 207 -12.85 -10.46 6.14
N ALA A 208 -12.03 -9.80 5.31
CA ALA A 208 -10.84 -9.14 5.82
C ALA A 208 -10.49 -7.85 5.09
N ILE A 209 -10.08 -6.87 5.89
CA ILE A 209 -9.31 -5.71 5.43
C ILE A 209 -7.85 -6.14 5.44
N ALA A 210 -7.27 -6.33 4.24
CA ALA A 210 -5.92 -6.87 4.10
C ALA A 210 -4.82 -5.96 4.70
N SER A 211 -5.03 -4.64 4.72
CA SER A 211 -4.08 -3.69 5.28
C SER A 211 -4.77 -2.51 5.94
N ALA A 212 -4.86 -2.54 7.28
CA ALA A 212 -5.42 -1.43 8.06
C ALA A 212 -4.59 -0.14 7.91
N SER A 213 -3.29 -0.26 7.66
CA SER A 213 -2.37 0.88 7.47
C SER A 213 -2.65 1.68 6.20
N THR A 214 -3.43 1.14 5.26
CA THR A 214 -3.86 1.82 4.04
C THR A 214 -4.88 2.93 4.32
N TRP A 215 -5.65 2.79 5.42
CA TRP A 215 -6.76 3.68 5.77
C TRP A 215 -6.38 4.63 6.91
N VAL A 216 -5.73 4.08 7.95
CA VAL A 216 -5.36 4.83 9.15
C VAL A 216 -3.87 4.65 9.41
N PRO A 217 -3.13 5.71 9.79
CA PRO A 217 -1.70 5.62 10.04
C PRO A 217 -1.39 4.55 11.09
N GLY A 218 -0.54 3.59 10.72
CA GLY A 218 -0.20 2.42 11.53
C GLY A 218 -1.29 1.35 11.64
N GLY A 219 -2.54 1.62 11.26
CA GLY A 219 -3.65 0.67 11.27
C GLY A 219 -4.18 0.25 12.65
N THR A 220 -3.38 0.32 13.72
CA THR A 220 -3.75 -0.13 15.08
C THR A 220 -5.05 0.50 15.56
N ARG A 221 -5.20 1.81 15.35
CA ARG A 221 -6.39 2.57 15.74
C ARG A 221 -7.65 2.07 15.02
N LEU A 222 -7.54 1.69 13.75
CA LEU A 222 -8.68 1.16 13.00
C LEU A 222 -9.14 -0.20 13.55
N TYR A 223 -8.19 -1.09 13.88
CA TYR A 223 -8.51 -2.38 14.49
C TYR A 223 -9.30 -2.20 15.79
N TRP A 224 -8.80 -1.37 16.71
CA TRP A 224 -9.46 -1.15 17.99
C TRP A 224 -10.78 -0.40 17.85
N LEU A 225 -10.90 0.51 16.88
CA LEU A 225 -12.16 1.19 16.61
C LEU A 225 -13.25 0.20 16.16
N CYS A 226 -12.91 -0.70 15.24
CA CYS A 226 -13.85 -1.74 14.80
C CYS A 226 -14.28 -2.63 15.98
N ARG A 227 -13.32 -3.04 16.83
CA ARG A 227 -13.61 -3.86 18.03
C ARG A 227 -14.49 -3.12 19.04
N PHE A 228 -14.22 -1.83 19.26
CA PHE A 228 -15.00 -0.96 20.15
C PHE A 228 -16.48 -0.89 19.72
N TYR A 229 -16.76 -0.55 18.45
CA TYR A 229 -18.15 -0.43 17.97
C TYR A 229 -18.87 -1.77 17.80
N TRP A 230 -18.12 -2.85 17.56
CA TRP A 230 -18.68 -4.19 17.61
C TRP A 230 -19.18 -4.54 19.02
N GLN A 231 -18.35 -4.32 20.05
CA GLN A 231 -18.67 -4.61 21.46
C GLN A 231 -19.66 -3.62 22.10
N ARG A 232 -19.83 -2.42 21.53
CA ARG A 232 -20.71 -1.37 22.05
C ARG A 232 -21.75 -0.94 21.02
N PRO A 233 -22.84 -1.71 20.85
CA PRO A 233 -23.92 -1.36 19.94
C PRO A 233 -24.54 0.02 20.22
N ALA A 234 -24.64 0.41 21.50
CA ALA A 234 -25.18 1.70 21.92
C ALA A 234 -24.38 2.91 21.42
N ASP A 235 -23.08 2.74 21.20
CA ASP A 235 -22.19 3.84 20.79
C ASP A 235 -22.11 3.96 19.25
N ARG A 236 -22.73 3.05 18.48
CA ARG A 236 -22.63 3.04 17.00
C ARG A 236 -23.20 4.30 16.33
N GLY A 237 -24.10 5.03 16.99
CA GLY A 237 -24.60 6.33 16.51
C GLY A 237 -23.49 7.38 16.36
N GLU A 238 -22.35 7.22 17.04
CA GLU A 238 -21.17 8.08 16.87
C GLU A 238 -20.55 8.01 15.47
N LEU A 239 -20.80 6.93 14.72
CA LEU A 239 -20.24 6.73 13.38
C LEU A 239 -20.75 7.76 12.36
N GLY A 240 -21.95 8.31 12.55
CA GLY A 240 -22.52 9.37 11.68
C GLY A 240 -22.21 10.80 12.13
N THR A 241 -21.63 11.01 13.31
CA THR A 241 -21.51 12.35 13.93
C THR A 241 -20.09 12.93 13.89
N GLY A 242 -19.12 12.18 13.35
CA GLY A 242 -17.71 12.59 13.27
C GLY A 242 -16.89 12.23 14.52
N VAL A 243 -17.52 11.82 15.62
CA VAL A 243 -16.84 11.38 16.85
C VAL A 243 -15.88 10.22 16.57
N ALA A 244 -16.26 9.27 15.71
CA ALA A 244 -15.38 8.17 15.31
C ALA A 244 -14.08 8.66 14.65
N LEU A 245 -14.15 9.70 13.83
CA LEU A 245 -12.98 10.31 13.19
C LEU A 245 -12.09 11.03 14.22
N GLU A 246 -12.68 11.71 15.22
CA GLU A 246 -11.94 12.30 16.33
C GLU A 246 -11.23 11.24 17.18
N ARG A 247 -11.91 10.12 17.47
CA ARG A 247 -11.31 8.98 18.19
C ARG A 247 -10.09 8.43 17.45
N LEU A 248 -10.19 8.30 16.12
CA LEU A 248 -9.06 7.93 15.27
C LEU A 248 -7.96 8.99 15.30
N ALA A 249 -8.28 10.28 15.21
CA ALA A 249 -7.31 11.36 15.16
C ALA A 249 -6.52 11.51 16.48
N PHE A 250 -7.22 11.48 17.62
CA PHE A 250 -6.67 11.77 18.95
C PHE A 250 -6.40 10.54 19.82
N GLU A 251 -6.53 9.33 19.26
CA GLU A 251 -6.30 8.07 19.97
C GLU A 251 -7.19 7.93 21.23
N ARG A 252 -8.44 8.38 21.13
CA ARG A 252 -9.45 8.33 22.21
C ARG A 252 -10.36 7.11 22.10
N ILE A 253 -9.78 5.96 21.80
CA ILE A 253 -10.51 4.69 21.72
C ILE A 253 -10.37 4.00 23.08
N PRO A 254 -11.46 3.81 23.85
CA PRO A 254 -11.42 3.04 25.07
C PRO A 254 -11.05 1.60 24.74
N VAL A 255 -9.96 1.09 25.32
CA VAL A 255 -9.63 -0.34 25.24
C VAL A 255 -10.58 -1.06 26.20
N ALA A 256 -11.31 -2.04 25.68
CA ALA A 256 -12.11 -2.97 26.47
C ALA A 256 -11.25 -4.17 26.90
#